data_AF-A0A1C1CH93-F1
#
_entry.id   AF-A0A1C1CH93-F1
#
_cell.length_a   1.000
_cell.length_b   1.000
_cell.length_c   1.000
_cell.angle_alpha   90.00
_cell.angle_beta   90.00
_cell.angle_gamma   90.00
#
_symmetry.space_group_name_H-M   'P 1'
#
loop_
_entity.id
_entity.type
_entity.pdbx_description
1 polymer ?
#
loop_
_entity_poly.entity_id
_entity_poly.type
_entity_poly.pdbx_seq_one_letter_code
_entity_poly.pdbx_strand_id
1 'polypeptide(L)'
;MPQDLPPSGGYEAVQYRRNIPTRGLRPLWYLVGVLGVMTYGWRQVFLGQREKTEMAREKMWARIHLTPVLQAEEDRDQVRRYYADLKREKELLGSQSGAYNSDRYVLHSPGISTFSALLLVCWWVGLQFEARTHAGSASKSTCVFVSRLLWAFGPRQGRPG
;
A
#
# COMPACT_ATOMS: atom_id res chain seq x y z
N MET A 1 18.82 -85.84 -12.32
CA MET A 1 19.39 -84.49 -12.20
C MET A 1 19.90 -84.32 -10.77
N PRO A 2 21.12 -83.82 -10.52
CA PRO A 2 21.54 -83.44 -9.17
C PRO A 2 20.56 -82.40 -8.62
N GLN A 3 20.10 -82.60 -7.39
CA GLN A 3 19.25 -81.66 -6.66
C GLN A 3 20.14 -80.55 -6.12
N ASP A 4 19.80 -79.27 -6.33
CA ASP A 4 20.49 -78.17 -5.66
C ASP A 4 20.06 -78.17 -4.18
N LEU A 5 21.02 -78.43 -3.29
CA LEU A 5 20.87 -78.28 -1.84
C LEU A 5 21.49 -76.95 -1.39
N PRO A 6 20.95 -76.28 -0.37
CA PRO A 6 21.60 -75.12 0.21
C PRO A 6 22.97 -75.52 0.80
N PRO A 7 23.94 -74.58 0.86
CA PRO A 7 25.22 -74.83 1.51
C PRO A 7 24.99 -75.28 2.96
N SER A 8 25.82 -76.19 3.48
CA SER A 8 25.69 -76.71 4.86
C SER A 8 25.75 -75.61 5.94
N GLY A 9 26.30 -74.44 5.60
CA GLY A 9 26.34 -73.24 6.45
C GLY A 9 25.18 -72.25 6.27
N GLY A 10 24.20 -72.54 5.41
CA GLY A 10 23.09 -71.63 5.10
C GLY A 10 23.50 -70.36 4.33
N TYR A 11 22.53 -69.52 3.98
CA TYR A 11 22.78 -68.18 3.43
C TYR A 11 22.85 -67.14 4.55
N GLU A 12 23.60 -66.08 4.31
CA GLU A 12 23.59 -64.91 5.21
C GLU A 12 22.18 -64.33 5.32
N ALA A 13 21.83 -63.84 6.51
CA ALA A 13 20.51 -63.29 6.76
C ALA A 13 20.29 -62.01 5.91
N VAL A 14 19.37 -62.10 4.94
CA VAL A 14 18.98 -60.97 4.11
C VAL A 14 18.17 -59.97 4.94
N GLN A 15 18.61 -58.70 4.95
CA GLN A 15 17.88 -57.61 5.58
C GLN A 15 16.64 -57.25 4.75
N TYR A 16 15.49 -57.85 5.07
CA TYR A 16 14.20 -57.55 4.42
C TYR A 16 13.50 -56.31 5.02
N ARG A 17 13.99 -55.80 6.15
CA ARG A 17 13.37 -54.67 6.87
C ARG A 17 13.81 -53.33 6.28
N ARG A 18 12.89 -52.36 6.25
CA ARG A 18 13.17 -50.98 5.84
C ARG A 18 14.09 -50.28 6.85
N ASN A 19 15.38 -50.21 6.53
CA ASN A 19 16.39 -49.51 7.34
C ASN A 19 16.54 -48.04 6.89
N ILE A 20 15.58 -47.19 7.26
CA ILE A 20 15.75 -45.74 7.07
C ILE A 20 16.13 -45.11 8.40
N PRO A 21 17.41 -44.73 8.60
CA PRO A 21 17.82 -44.08 9.83
C PRO A 21 17.19 -42.69 9.89
N THR A 22 16.44 -42.41 10.96
CA THR A 22 15.94 -41.06 11.27
C THR A 22 17.11 -40.17 11.67
N ARG A 23 17.71 -39.51 10.68
CA ARG A 23 18.79 -38.54 10.89
C ARG A 23 18.19 -37.15 11.11
N GLY A 24 18.62 -36.46 12.17
CA GLY A 24 18.18 -35.12 12.51
C GLY A 24 18.37 -34.80 14.00
N LEU A 25 18.33 -33.52 14.34
CA LEU A 25 18.29 -33.10 15.74
C LEU A 25 16.88 -33.39 16.32
N ARG A 26 16.76 -33.47 17.64
CA ARG A 26 15.43 -33.55 18.27
C ARG A 26 14.61 -32.30 17.89
N PRO A 27 13.28 -32.38 17.67
CA PRO A 27 12.44 -31.25 17.27
C PRO A 27 12.62 -29.97 18.11
N LEU A 28 12.87 -30.15 19.41
CA LEU A 28 13.13 -29.06 20.35
C LEU A 28 14.33 -28.19 19.95
N TRP A 29 15.40 -28.79 19.41
CA TRP A 29 16.59 -28.04 19.00
C TRP A 29 16.33 -27.17 17.77
N TYR A 30 15.44 -27.60 16.86
CA TYR A 30 15.00 -26.74 15.75
C TYR A 30 14.21 -25.54 16.27
N LEU A 31 13.32 -25.73 17.25
CA LEU A 31 12.58 -24.61 17.86
C LEU A 31 13.52 -23.60 18.53
N VAL A 32 14.51 -24.09 19.30
CA VAL A 32 15.53 -23.24 19.91
C VAL A 32 16.35 -22.51 18.85
N GLY A 33 16.75 -23.19 17.76
CA GLY A 33 17.48 -22.58 16.66
C GLY A 33 16.67 -21.46 15.98
N VAL A 34 15.40 -21.72 15.65
CA VAL A 34 14.50 -20.72 15.05
C VAL A 34 14.30 -19.54 16.00
N LEU A 35 14.03 -19.78 17.28
CA LEU A 35 13.88 -18.70 18.26
C LEU A 35 15.17 -17.89 18.43
N GLY A 36 16.34 -18.54 18.41
CA GLY A 36 17.63 -17.86 18.44
C GLY A 36 17.84 -16.95 17.23
N VAL A 37 17.53 -17.43 16.03
CA VAL A 37 17.63 -16.62 14.80
C VAL A 37 16.62 -15.47 14.81
N MET A 38 15.38 -15.71 15.24
CA MET A 38 14.34 -14.67 15.31
C MET A 38 14.68 -13.61 16.35
N THR A 39 15.10 -14.00 17.56
CA THR A 39 15.48 -13.04 18.61
C THR A 39 16.70 -12.20 18.21
N TYR A 40 17.68 -12.82 17.54
CA TYR A 40 18.81 -12.10 16.95
C TYR A 40 18.38 -11.14 15.83
N GLY A 41 17.49 -11.58 14.93
CA GLY A 41 16.92 -10.75 13.88
C GLY A 41 16.18 -9.53 14.43
N TRP A 42 15.33 -9.72 15.44
CA TRP A 42 14.63 -8.63 16.12
C TRP A 42 15.60 -7.64 16.77
N ARG A 43 16.65 -8.13 17.43
CA ARG A 43 17.70 -7.28 18.00
C ARG A 43 18.33 -6.36 16.95
N GLN A 44 18.65 -6.89 15.76
CA GLN A 44 19.24 -6.09 14.68
C GLN A 44 18.25 -5.06 14.10
N VAL A 45 16.98 -5.45 13.93
CA VAL A 45 15.93 -4.52 13.48
C VAL A 45 15.77 -3.36 14.47
N PHE A 46 15.73 -3.63 15.79
CA PHE A 46 15.63 -2.57 16.78
C PHE A 46 16.79 -1.57 16.72
N LEU A 47 18.01 -2.03 16.47
CA LEU A 47 19.16 -1.15 16.28
C LEU A 47 18.98 -0.28 15.01
N GLY A 48 18.62 -0.88 13.88
CA GLY A 48 18.41 -0.14 12.62
C GLY A 48 17.23 0.84 12.67
N GLN A 49 16.18 0.57 13.47
CA GLN A 49 15.08 1.53 13.65
C GLN A 49 15.51 2.80 14.41
N ARG A 50 16.47 2.67 15.34
CA ARG A 50 17.02 3.83 16.06
C ARG A 50 17.79 4.75 15.10
N GLU A 51 18.61 4.16 14.22
CA GLU A 51 19.32 4.91 13.17
C GLU A 51 18.35 5.60 12.21
N LYS A 52 17.31 4.90 11.75
CA LYS A 52 16.26 5.49 10.90
C LYS A 52 15.54 6.66 11.55
N THR A 53 15.32 6.59 12.87
CA THR A 53 14.68 7.68 13.62
C THR A 53 15.58 8.91 13.65
N GLU A 54 16.89 8.74 13.79
CA GLU A 54 17.84 9.85 13.76
C GLU A 54 17.92 10.48 12.37
N MET A 55 18.00 9.67 11.31
CA MET A 55 17.94 10.17 9.93
C MET A 55 16.61 10.91 9.64
N ALA A 56 15.49 10.38 10.13
CA ALA A 56 14.19 11.02 9.97
C ALA A 56 14.12 12.36 10.72
N ARG A 57 14.78 12.45 11.89
CA ARG A 57 14.95 13.71 12.62
C ARG A 57 15.76 14.69 11.78
N GLU A 58 16.96 14.36 11.33
CA GLU A 58 17.79 15.22 10.47
C GLU A 58 17.01 15.73 9.25
N LYS A 59 16.28 14.84 8.57
CA LYS A 59 15.42 15.19 7.43
C LYS A 59 14.29 16.15 7.81
N MET A 60 13.63 15.94 8.95
CA MET A 60 12.57 16.81 9.42
C MET A 60 13.10 18.21 9.76
N TRP A 61 14.23 18.27 10.47
CA TRP A 61 14.89 19.54 10.78
C TRP A 61 15.33 20.25 9.50
N ALA A 62 15.93 19.56 8.53
CA ALA A 62 16.27 20.15 7.23
C ALA A 62 15.05 20.77 6.53
N ARG A 63 13.88 20.11 6.61
CA ARG A 63 12.64 20.64 6.04
C ARG A 63 12.11 21.87 6.77
N ILE A 64 12.14 21.90 8.11
CA ILE A 64 11.67 23.05 8.90
C ILE A 64 12.40 24.33 8.50
N HIS A 65 13.72 24.26 8.27
CA HIS A 65 14.52 25.42 7.85
C HIS A 65 14.22 25.89 6.42
N LEU A 66 13.82 24.99 5.52
CA LEU A 66 13.48 25.32 4.13
C LEU A 66 12.02 25.75 3.93
N THR A 67 11.13 25.32 4.83
CA THR A 67 9.69 25.60 4.77
C THR A 67 9.35 27.08 4.56
N PRO A 68 9.95 28.06 5.27
CA PRO A 68 9.58 29.47 5.06
C PRO A 68 9.94 30.00 3.67
N VAL A 69 11.03 29.51 3.06
CA VAL A 69 11.41 29.93 1.70
C VAL A 69 10.45 29.35 0.67
N LEU A 70 10.15 28.05 0.78
CA LEU A 70 9.22 27.37 -0.12
C LEU A 70 7.79 27.93 -0.01
N GLN A 71 7.34 28.21 1.22
CA GLN A 71 6.05 28.84 1.44
C GLN A 71 5.99 30.24 0.80
N ALA A 72 7.07 31.02 0.90
CA ALA A 72 7.13 32.34 0.27
C ALA A 72 7.17 32.29 -1.27
N GLU A 73 7.67 31.21 -1.88
CA GLU A 73 7.59 30.99 -3.33
C GLU A 73 6.17 30.63 -3.75
N GLU A 74 5.53 29.70 -3.02
CA GLU A 74 4.14 29.30 -3.25
C GLU A 74 3.18 30.49 -3.08
N ASP A 75 3.30 31.26 -1.99
CA ASP A 75 2.45 32.42 -1.72
C ASP A 75 2.52 33.46 -2.85
N ARG A 76 3.68 33.65 -3.50
CA ARG A 76 3.82 34.55 -4.66
C ARG A 76 3.09 34.02 -5.90
N ASP A 77 3.18 32.72 -6.17
CA ASP A 77 2.49 32.10 -7.32
C ASP A 77 0.96 32.11 -7.11
N GLN A 78 0.50 31.84 -5.89
CA GLN A 78 -0.92 31.91 -5.54
C GLN A 78 -1.50 33.30 -5.78
N VAL A 79 -0.79 34.36 -5.36
CA VAL A 79 -1.21 35.74 -5.59
C VAL A 79 -1.24 36.07 -7.10
N ARG A 80 -0.27 35.60 -7.88
CA ARG A 80 -0.24 35.80 -9.34
C ARG A 80 -1.45 35.16 -10.04
N ARG A 81 -1.78 33.92 -9.67
CA ARG A 81 -2.94 33.20 -10.22
C ARG A 81 -4.25 33.87 -9.82
N TYR A 82 -4.37 34.25 -8.56
CA TYR A 82 -5.53 34.95 -8.02
C TYR A 82 -5.86 36.23 -8.80
N TYR A 83 -4.87 37.10 -9.03
CA TYR A 83 -5.10 38.33 -9.80
C TYR A 83 -5.34 38.08 -11.29
N ALA A 84 -4.75 37.02 -11.87
CA ALA A 84 -5.03 36.63 -13.26
C ALA A 84 -6.48 36.14 -13.41
N ASP A 85 -6.98 35.37 -12.44
CA ASP A 85 -8.36 34.89 -12.42
C ASP A 85 -9.35 36.04 -12.20
N LEU A 86 -9.06 36.97 -11.29
CA LEU A 86 -9.87 38.18 -11.11
C LEU A 86 -9.91 39.06 -12.37
N LYS A 87 -8.79 39.17 -13.11
CA LYS A 87 -8.75 39.91 -14.38
C LYS A 87 -9.61 39.21 -15.44
N ARG A 88 -9.50 37.88 -15.54
CA ARG A 88 -10.30 37.07 -16.48
C ARG A 88 -11.80 37.13 -16.14
N GLU A 89 -12.15 37.09 -14.86
CA GLU A 89 -13.54 37.21 -14.40
C GLU A 89 -14.13 38.58 -14.75
N LYS A 90 -13.38 39.67 -14.53
CA LYS A 90 -13.80 41.03 -14.93
C LYS A 90 -14.06 41.15 -16.43
N GLU A 91 -13.22 40.55 -17.26
CA GLU A 91 -13.38 40.56 -18.72
C GLU A 91 -14.61 39.76 -19.18
N LEU A 92 -14.96 38.67 -18.49
CA LEU A 92 -16.07 37.79 -18.85
C LEU A 92 -17.43 38.22 -18.27
N LEU A 93 -17.45 38.64 -17.00
CA LEU A 93 -18.68 38.88 -16.23
C LEU A 93 -18.93 40.37 -15.93
N GLY A 94 -17.98 41.26 -16.26
CA GLY A 94 -18.09 42.70 -16.02
C GLY A 94 -18.06 43.12 -14.54
N SER A 95 -18.05 42.16 -13.60
CA SER A 95 -18.04 42.39 -12.16
C SER A 95 -17.15 41.37 -11.45
N GLN A 96 -16.64 41.73 -10.28
CA GLN A 96 -15.96 40.78 -9.38
C GLN A 96 -16.99 40.20 -8.42
N SER A 97 -17.25 38.90 -8.49
CA SER A 97 -18.21 38.26 -7.59
C SER A 97 -17.49 37.71 -6.35
N GLY A 98 -17.91 38.16 -5.16
CA GLY A 98 -17.46 37.60 -3.88
C GLY A 98 -18.49 36.63 -3.35
N ALA A 99 -18.12 35.36 -3.13
CA ALA A 99 -19.02 34.36 -2.55
C ALA A 99 -19.21 34.54 -1.02
N TYR A 100 -18.25 35.18 -0.35
CA TYR A 100 -18.20 35.32 1.11
C TYR A 100 -18.16 36.78 1.54
N ASN A 101 -18.83 37.10 2.64
CA ASN A 101 -18.87 38.43 3.25
C ASN A 101 -17.65 38.72 4.16
N SER A 102 -16.54 38.03 3.95
CA SER A 102 -15.31 38.21 4.75
C SER A 102 -14.16 38.64 3.86
N ASP A 103 -13.38 39.62 4.29
CA ASP A 103 -12.20 40.13 3.57
C ASP A 103 -11.00 39.16 3.57
N ARG A 104 -11.20 37.90 3.97
CA ARG A 104 -10.16 36.88 4.00
C ARG A 104 -9.88 36.40 2.58
N TYR A 105 -8.60 36.23 2.25
CA TYR A 105 -8.22 35.50 1.05
C TYR A 105 -8.81 34.09 1.08
N VAL A 106 -9.54 33.73 0.03
CA VAL A 106 -10.02 32.37 -0.20
C VAL A 106 -9.41 31.88 -1.49
N LEU A 107 -8.78 30.71 -1.46
CA LEU A 107 -8.35 30.06 -2.68
C LEU A 107 -9.62 29.67 -3.45
N HIS A 108 -9.72 30.08 -4.70
CA HIS A 108 -10.77 29.60 -5.60
C HIS A 108 -10.60 28.10 -5.79
N SER A 109 -11.31 27.31 -4.99
CA SER A 109 -11.39 25.86 -5.15
C SER A 109 -12.59 25.56 -6.05
N PRO A 110 -12.40 25.13 -7.30
CA PRO A 110 -13.51 24.65 -8.10
C PRO A 110 -14.05 23.33 -7.50
N GLY A 111 -15.11 23.42 -6.69
CA GLY A 111 -16.13 22.37 -6.54
C GLY A 111 -15.67 20.95 -6.13
N ILE A 112 -14.75 20.81 -5.16
CA ILE A 112 -14.26 19.48 -4.68
C ILE A 112 -15.33 18.65 -3.92
N SER A 113 -16.57 19.13 -3.79
CA SER A 113 -17.67 18.36 -3.17
C SER A 113 -18.09 17.11 -3.96
N THR A 114 -17.72 16.97 -5.24
CA THR A 114 -18.16 15.85 -6.09
C THR A 114 -17.45 14.52 -5.81
N PHE A 115 -16.18 14.53 -5.36
CA PHE A 115 -15.43 13.29 -5.12
C PHE A 115 -15.81 12.58 -3.80
N SER A 116 -16.18 13.34 -2.76
CA SER A 116 -16.64 12.79 -1.47
C SER A 116 -17.96 12.05 -1.61
N ALA A 117 -18.90 12.61 -2.39
CA ALA A 117 -20.20 11.98 -2.62
C ALA A 117 -20.07 10.64 -3.36
N LEU A 118 -19.19 10.53 -4.36
CA LEU A 118 -18.98 9.28 -5.09
C LEU A 118 -18.34 8.18 -4.24
N LEU A 119 -17.40 8.53 -3.35
CA LEU A 119 -16.81 7.56 -2.42
C LEU A 119 -17.80 7.10 -1.36
N LEU A 120 -18.65 7.98 -0.83
CA LEU A 120 -19.72 7.59 0.08
C LEU A 120 -20.75 6.69 -0.59
N VAL A 121 -21.12 6.95 -1.85
CA VAL A 121 -21.99 6.05 -2.63
C VAL A 121 -21.31 4.71 -2.89
N CYS A 122 -20.02 4.70 -3.24
CA CYS A 122 -19.28 3.45 -3.48
C CYS A 122 -19.12 2.62 -2.19
N TRP A 123 -18.89 3.27 -1.05
CA TRP A 123 -18.83 2.61 0.25
C TRP A 123 -20.20 2.11 0.70
N TRP A 124 -21.28 2.88 0.51
CA TRP A 124 -22.64 2.43 0.81
C TRP A 124 -23.03 1.25 -0.09
N VAL A 125 -22.79 1.32 -1.40
CA VAL A 125 -23.09 0.21 -2.32
C VAL A 125 -22.26 -1.03 -1.98
N GLY A 126 -20.97 -0.87 -1.62
CA GLY A 126 -20.12 -1.96 -1.13
C GLY A 126 -20.66 -2.61 0.15
N LEU A 127 -21.08 -1.80 1.13
CA LEU A 127 -21.64 -2.27 2.40
C LEU A 127 -22.97 -3.02 2.19
N GLN A 128 -23.79 -2.57 1.23
CA GLN A 128 -25.06 -3.21 0.91
C GLN A 128 -24.88 -4.53 0.14
N PHE A 129 -23.77 -4.70 -0.59
CA PHE A 129 -23.46 -5.93 -1.33
C PHE A 129 -22.85 -7.00 -0.42
N GLU A 130 -21.97 -6.62 0.51
CA GLU A 130 -21.37 -7.54 1.50
C GLU A 130 -22.45 -8.22 2.37
N ALA A 131 -23.53 -7.50 2.70
CA ALA A 131 -24.64 -8.04 3.47
C ALA A 131 -25.49 -9.09 2.71
N ARG A 132 -25.40 -9.18 1.37
CA ARG A 132 -26.17 -10.15 0.56
C ARG A 132 -25.41 -11.41 0.19
N THR A 133 -24.08 -11.42 0.28
CA THR A 133 -23.24 -12.54 -0.19
C THR A 133 -22.83 -13.50 0.93
N HIS A 134 -23.81 -14.05 1.66
CA HIS A 134 -23.60 -15.26 2.50
C HIS A 134 -24.13 -16.55 1.85
N ALA A 135 -24.57 -16.49 0.59
CA ALA A 135 -25.00 -17.65 -0.17
C ALA A 135 -24.28 -17.70 -1.53
N GLY A 136 -23.30 -18.59 -1.65
CA GLY A 136 -22.89 -19.20 -2.92
C GLY A 136 -22.21 -18.30 -3.98
N SER A 137 -20.89 -18.48 -4.11
CA SER A 137 -20.23 -18.72 -5.40
C SER A 137 -20.61 -17.83 -6.62
N ALA A 138 -20.02 -16.65 -6.74
CA ALA A 138 -19.73 -15.94 -8.01
C ALA A 138 -19.25 -14.52 -7.65
N SER A 139 -18.33 -13.84 -8.30
CA SER A 139 -17.46 -14.06 -9.46
C SER A 139 -16.50 -12.87 -9.42
N LYS A 140 -15.18 -13.09 -9.59
CA LYS A 140 -14.14 -12.05 -9.53
C LYS A 140 -14.24 -10.99 -10.65
N SER A 141 -15.26 -11.03 -11.50
CA SER A 141 -15.38 -10.19 -12.70
C SER A 141 -15.87 -8.75 -12.41
N THR A 142 -16.69 -8.54 -11.39
CA THR A 142 -17.30 -7.22 -11.11
C THR A 142 -16.29 -6.16 -10.65
N CYS A 143 -15.25 -6.53 -9.89
CA CYS A 143 -14.21 -5.57 -9.48
C CYS A 143 -13.38 -5.04 -10.66
N VAL A 144 -13.13 -5.87 -11.68
CA VAL A 144 -12.32 -5.46 -12.84
C VAL A 144 -13.10 -4.45 -13.71
N PHE A 145 -14.42 -4.57 -13.78
CA PHE A 145 -15.25 -3.67 -14.56
C PHE A 145 -15.30 -2.24 -13.96
N VAL A 146 -15.39 -2.12 -12.63
CA VAL A 146 -15.43 -0.81 -11.95
C VAL A 146 -14.08 -0.09 -12.03
N SER A 147 -12.97 -0.81 -11.90
CA SER A 147 -11.63 -0.21 -12.01
C SER A 147 -11.36 0.35 -13.42
N ARG A 148 -11.92 -0.26 -14.47
CA ARG A 148 -11.75 0.20 -15.86
C ARG A 148 -12.61 1.42 -16.20
N LEU A 149 -13.79 1.55 -15.58
CA LEU A 149 -14.63 2.74 -15.72
C LEU A 149 -14.04 3.96 -15.01
N LEU A 150 -13.40 3.77 -13.85
CA LEU A 150 -12.75 4.87 -13.12
C LEU A 150 -11.58 5.48 -13.91
N TRP A 151 -10.88 4.67 -14.71
CA TRP A 151 -9.79 5.16 -15.56
C TRP A 151 -10.27 5.92 -16.81
N ALA A 152 -11.50 5.65 -17.27
CA ALA A 152 -12.06 6.32 -18.45
C ALA A 152 -12.59 7.74 -18.16
N PHE A 153 -12.93 8.06 -16.91
CA PHE A 153 -13.55 9.33 -16.51
C PHE A 153 -12.62 10.30 -15.77
N GLY A 154 -11.32 9.98 -15.65
CA GLY A 154 -10.33 10.89 -15.06
C GLY A 154 -10.17 12.17 -15.91
N PRO A 155 -10.27 13.38 -15.32
CA PRO A 155 -10.22 14.63 -16.07
C PRO A 155 -8.88 14.76 -16.81
N ARG A 156 -8.95 14.84 -18.15
CA ARG A 156 -7.89 15.35 -19.02
C ARG A 156 -7.44 16.71 -18.50
N GLN A 157 -6.29 16.78 -17.84
CA GLN A 157 -5.60 18.07 -17.65
C GLN A 157 -5.00 18.47 -19.00
N GLY A 158 -5.77 19.21 -19.78
CA GLY A 158 -5.28 19.95 -20.93
C GLY A 158 -4.51 21.18 -20.46
N ARG A 159 -3.20 21.23 -20.74
CA ARG A 159 -2.50 22.49 -21.02
C ARG A 159 -3.03 23.04 -22.35
N PRO A 160 -3.30 24.35 -22.42
CA PRO A 160 -2.65 25.13 -23.47
C PRO A 160 -2.24 26.53 -22.99
N GLY A 161 -1.10 27.04 -23.49
CA GLY A 161 -0.63 28.41 -23.33
C GLY A 161 0.75 28.53 -22.72
#